data_AF-A0AAX0PV03-F1
#
_entry.id   AF-A0AAX0PV03-F1
#
_cell.length_a   1.000
_cell.length_b   1.000
_cell.length_c   1.000
_cell.angle_alpha   90.00
_cell.angle_beta   90.00
_cell.angle_gamma   90.00
#
_symmetry.space_group_name_H-M   'P 1'
#
loop_
_entity.id
_entity.type
_entity.pdbx_description
1 polymer ?
#
loop_
_entity_poly.entity_id
_entity_poly.type
_entity_poly.pdbx_seq_one_letter_code
_entity_poly.pdbx_strand_id
1 'polypeptide(L)'
;MAKFEFKKDTKKEARKPRPVKKTEISKPQETYDPLKTTQKVEKDLETKVEKRRVGRPKTGRKSYQTVRLQKSTVIKINALENALGITTQDETVDQAIDRVINNLTTDERRGYNLWLDMFKKKDSK
;
A
#
# COMPACT_ATOMS: atom_id res chain seq x y z
N MET A 1 58.39 59.84 -32.43
CA MET A 1 56.97 59.56 -32.14
C MET A 1 56.39 58.79 -33.32
N ALA A 2 56.07 57.50 -33.17
CA ALA A 2 55.48 56.69 -34.24
C ALA A 2 53.94 56.70 -34.12
N LYS A 3 53.24 57.08 -35.19
CA LYS A 3 51.78 57.06 -35.30
C LYS A 3 51.28 55.62 -35.33
N PHE A 4 50.42 55.24 -34.38
CA PHE A 4 49.68 53.99 -34.42
C PHE A 4 48.39 54.18 -35.23
N GLU A 5 48.24 53.47 -36.35
CA GLU A 5 46.98 53.37 -37.08
C GLU A 5 46.23 52.09 -36.69
N PHE A 6 44.95 52.24 -36.38
CA PHE A 6 44.06 51.16 -35.99
C PHE A 6 43.62 50.34 -37.20
N LYS A 7 44.06 49.07 -37.30
CA LYS A 7 43.55 48.13 -38.30
C LYS A 7 42.32 47.42 -37.75
N LYS A 8 41.14 47.79 -38.26
CA LYS A 8 39.86 47.18 -37.91
C LYS A 8 39.81 45.75 -38.47
N ASP A 9 39.79 44.76 -37.59
CA ASP A 9 39.69 43.34 -37.96
C ASP A 9 38.48 43.08 -38.87
N THR A 10 38.73 42.65 -40.11
CA THR A 10 37.72 42.26 -41.12
C THR A 10 37.04 40.92 -40.82
N LYS A 11 37.26 40.34 -39.63
CA LYS A 11 36.77 39.01 -39.25
C LYS A 11 35.25 38.93 -39.01
N LYS A 12 34.50 40.03 -39.14
CA LYS A 12 33.05 40.07 -38.88
C LYS A 12 32.16 40.23 -40.12
N GLU A 13 32.67 40.19 -41.35
CA GLU A 13 31.82 40.37 -42.54
C GLU A 13 31.35 39.09 -43.27
N ALA A 14 31.71 37.89 -42.80
CA ALA A 14 31.45 36.66 -43.57
C ALA A 14 30.57 35.61 -42.86
N ARG A 15 29.44 36.00 -42.26
CA ARG A 15 28.43 35.00 -41.85
C ARG A 15 27.03 35.41 -42.33
N LYS A 16 26.69 34.97 -43.55
CA LYS A 16 25.31 35.01 -44.04
C LYS A 16 24.41 34.20 -43.09
N PRO A 17 23.18 34.66 -42.75
CA PRO A 17 22.28 33.91 -41.89
C PRO A 17 21.86 32.60 -42.58
N ARG A 18 21.78 31.51 -41.81
CA ARG A 18 21.37 30.20 -42.34
C ARG A 18 19.87 30.23 -42.67
N PRO A 19 19.43 29.69 -43.82
CA PRO A 19 18.02 29.65 -44.18
C PRO A 19 17.25 28.70 -43.25
N VAL A 20 16.10 29.15 -42.75
CA VAL A 20 15.20 28.37 -41.89
C VAL A 20 14.28 27.54 -42.78
N LYS A 21 14.24 26.21 -42.55
CA LYS A 21 13.36 25.30 -43.29
C LYS A 21 11.92 25.44 -42.79
N LYS A 22 10.95 25.52 -43.72
CA LYS A 22 9.52 25.52 -43.39
C LYS A 22 9.14 24.19 -42.73
N THR A 23 8.32 24.24 -41.68
CA THR A 23 7.75 23.07 -41.03
C THR A 23 6.56 22.54 -41.81
N GLU A 24 6.49 21.22 -41.99
CA GLU A 24 5.32 20.56 -42.56
C GLU A 24 4.17 20.60 -41.55
N ILE A 25 2.98 21.03 -41.99
CA ILE A 25 1.80 21.13 -41.13
C ILE A 25 1.43 19.71 -40.66
N SER A 26 1.45 19.49 -39.35
CA SER A 26 1.25 18.17 -38.74
C SER A 26 -0.13 17.62 -39.08
N LYS A 27 -0.15 16.55 -39.85
CA LYS A 27 -1.35 15.70 -39.98
C LYS A 27 -1.48 14.81 -38.74
N PRO A 28 -2.71 14.49 -38.30
CA PRO A 28 -2.91 13.56 -37.19
C PRO A 28 -2.28 12.20 -37.52
N GLN A 29 -1.55 11.64 -36.55
CA GLN A 29 -0.84 10.37 -36.72
C GLN A 29 -1.80 9.18 -36.86
N GLU A 30 -2.97 9.24 -36.23
CA GLU A 30 -3.98 8.18 -36.30
C GLU A 30 -5.37 8.79 -36.49
N THR A 31 -6.17 8.13 -37.32
CA THR A 31 -7.60 8.43 -37.50
C THR A 31 -8.38 7.44 -36.65
N TYR A 32 -9.37 7.92 -35.91
CA TYR A 32 -10.22 7.07 -35.06
C TYR A 32 -10.96 6.04 -35.91
N ASP A 33 -10.79 4.77 -35.56
CA ASP A 33 -11.37 3.64 -36.28
C ASP A 33 -12.06 2.70 -35.27
N PRO A 34 -13.40 2.62 -35.25
CA PRO A 34 -14.16 1.97 -34.17
C PRO A 34 -13.89 0.47 -34.04
N LEU A 35 -13.47 -0.18 -35.13
CA LEU A 35 -13.13 -1.60 -35.15
C LEU A 35 -11.80 -1.88 -34.45
N LYS A 36 -10.85 -0.93 -34.46
CA LYS A 36 -9.55 -1.09 -33.80
C LYS A 36 -9.65 -0.83 -32.29
N THR A 37 -10.54 0.06 -31.87
CA THR A 37 -10.80 0.34 -30.46
C THR A 37 -11.51 -0.83 -29.77
N THR A 38 -12.50 -1.44 -30.42
CA THR A 38 -13.20 -2.62 -29.89
C THR A 38 -12.25 -3.80 -29.69
N GLN A 39 -11.41 -4.11 -30.68
CA GLN A 39 -10.41 -5.18 -30.56
C GLN A 39 -9.34 -4.94 -29.47
N LYS A 40 -8.99 -3.68 -29.19
CA LYS A 40 -8.08 -3.34 -28.07
C LYS A 40 -8.75 -3.59 -26.73
N VAL A 41 -10.02 -3.18 -26.59
CA VAL A 41 -10.80 -3.38 -25.36
C VAL A 41 -11.03 -4.87 -25.08
N GLU A 42 -11.31 -5.68 -26.11
CA GLU A 42 -11.46 -7.13 -25.96
C GLU A 42 -10.15 -7.79 -25.50
N LYS A 43 -9.00 -7.42 -26.08
CA LYS A 43 -7.67 -7.90 -25.65
C LYS A 43 -7.31 -7.48 -24.23
N ASP A 44 -7.70 -6.28 -23.82
CA ASP A 44 -7.46 -5.77 -22.46
C ASP A 44 -8.36 -6.45 -21.41
N LEU A 45 -9.51 -6.98 -21.81
CA LEU A 45 -10.40 -7.78 -20.96
C LEU A 45 -9.90 -9.22 -20.81
N GLU A 46 -9.38 -9.83 -21.88
CA GLU A 46 -8.81 -11.19 -21.85
C GLU A 46 -7.53 -11.28 -21.02
N THR A 47 -6.67 -10.25 -21.05
CA THR A 47 -5.38 -10.23 -20.33
C THR A 47 -5.51 -9.93 -18.84
N LYS A 48 -6.65 -9.41 -18.35
CA LYS A 48 -6.85 -9.07 -16.93
C LYS A 48 -7.15 -10.26 -16.01
N VAL A 49 -7.30 -11.47 -16.55
CA VAL A 49 -7.50 -12.69 -15.75
C VAL A 49 -6.17 -13.39 -15.44
N GLU A 50 -5.15 -12.62 -15.05
CA GLU A 50 -3.99 -13.22 -14.40
C GLU A 50 -4.42 -13.69 -13.00
N LYS A 51 -4.61 -15.01 -12.85
CA LYS A 51 -4.75 -15.65 -11.55
C LYS A 51 -3.53 -15.27 -10.71
N ARG A 52 -3.69 -14.31 -9.79
CA ARG A 52 -2.64 -13.90 -8.86
C ARG A 52 -2.09 -15.16 -8.21
N ARG A 53 -0.79 -15.43 -8.41
CA ARG A 53 -0.12 -16.56 -7.77
C ARG A 53 -0.38 -16.45 -6.28
N VAL A 54 -1.07 -17.44 -5.71
CA VAL A 54 -1.30 -17.53 -4.27
C VAL A 54 0.06 -17.67 -3.61
N GLY A 55 0.64 -16.53 -3.25
CA GLY A 55 1.94 -16.48 -2.58
C GLY A 55 1.86 -17.22 -1.24
N ARG A 56 3.03 -17.58 -0.71
CA ARG A 56 3.15 -18.05 0.68
C ARG A 56 2.36 -17.09 1.58
N PRO A 57 1.48 -17.58 2.48
CA PRO A 57 0.80 -16.73 3.44
C PRO A 57 1.84 -15.82 4.09
N LYS A 58 1.60 -14.50 4.07
CA LYS A 58 2.53 -13.51 4.65
C LYS A 58 2.76 -13.88 6.12
N THR A 59 3.87 -14.56 6.38
CA THR A 59 4.30 -14.96 7.72
C THR A 59 4.58 -13.67 8.47
N GLY A 60 3.91 -13.43 9.60
CA GLY A 60 4.08 -12.21 10.40
C GLY A 60 2.91 -11.24 10.46
N ARG A 61 1.71 -11.58 9.95
CA ARG A 61 0.50 -10.74 10.19
C ARG A 61 -0.05 -10.86 11.62
N LYS A 62 0.20 -11.98 12.30
CA LYS A 62 -0.24 -12.22 13.68
C LYS A 62 0.94 -11.98 14.62
N SER A 63 0.72 -11.14 15.63
CA SER A 63 1.63 -10.92 16.75
C SER A 63 1.19 -11.77 17.93
N TYR A 64 2.06 -12.64 18.42
CA TYR A 64 1.77 -13.48 19.58
C TYR A 64 2.49 -12.94 20.81
N GLN A 65 1.79 -12.94 21.94
CA GLN A 65 2.33 -12.59 23.25
C GLN A 65 2.15 -13.79 24.17
N THR A 66 3.19 -14.17 24.90
CA THR A 66 3.11 -15.30 25.84
C THR A 66 2.65 -14.81 27.21
N VAL A 67 1.55 -15.38 27.73
CA VAL A 67 1.07 -15.15 29.11
C VAL A 67 1.43 -16.35 29.98
N ARG A 68 2.04 -16.11 31.14
CA ARG A 68 2.30 -17.17 32.12
C ARG A 68 1.05 -17.43 32.95
N LEU A 69 0.56 -18.67 32.91
CA LEU A 69 -0.64 -19.10 33.63
C LEU A 69 -0.30 -20.24 34.60
N GLN A 70 -1.12 -20.38 35.65
CA GLN A 70 -1.06 -21.53 36.53
C GLN A 70 -1.55 -22.79 35.81
N LYS A 71 -0.98 -23.96 36.15
CA LYS A 71 -1.36 -25.25 35.54
C LYS A 71 -2.86 -25.55 35.67
N SER A 72 -3.45 -25.21 36.81
CA SER A 72 -4.89 -25.35 37.07
C SER A 72 -5.75 -24.56 36.07
N THR A 73 -5.34 -23.35 35.72
CA THR A 73 -6.03 -22.50 34.75
C THR A 73 -5.91 -23.04 33.33
N VAL A 74 -4.73 -23.56 32.96
CA VAL A 74 -4.53 -24.18 31.64
C VAL A 74 -5.44 -25.40 31.45
N ILE A 75 -5.60 -26.22 32.49
CA ILE A 75 -6.55 -27.35 32.44
C ILE A 75 -7.98 -26.88 32.18
N LYS A 76 -8.41 -25.77 32.80
CA LYS A 76 -9.73 -25.19 32.55
C LYS A 76 -9.88 -24.69 31.12
N ILE A 77 -8.86 -24.03 30.56
CA ILE A 77 -8.87 -23.58 29.16
C ILE A 77 -8.99 -24.78 28.21
N ASN A 78 -8.19 -25.83 28.44
CA ASN A 78 -8.26 -27.05 27.62
C ASN A 78 -9.63 -27.74 27.75
N ALA A 79 -10.24 -27.75 28.92
CA ALA A 79 -11.57 -28.29 29.11
C ALA A 79 -12.62 -27.48 28.32
N LEU A 80 -12.50 -26.15 28.33
CA LEU A 80 -13.38 -25.26 27.55
C LEU A 80 -13.20 -25.44 26.03
N GLU A 81 -11.96 -25.54 25.57
CA GLU A 81 -11.61 -25.80 24.17
C GLU A 81 -12.32 -27.08 23.67
N ASN A 82 -12.18 -28.17 24.42
CA ASN A 82 -12.81 -29.45 24.08
C ASN A 82 -14.33 -29.42 24.19
N ALA A 83 -14.89 -28.72 25.18
CA ALA A 83 -16.34 -28.66 25.38
C ALA A 83 -17.06 -27.84 24.30
N LEU A 84 -16.44 -26.76 23.83
CA LEU A 84 -17.01 -25.87 22.82
C LEU A 84 -16.61 -26.26 21.39
N GLY A 85 -15.74 -27.25 21.21
CA GLY A 85 -15.27 -27.69 19.89
C GLY A 85 -14.47 -26.60 19.17
N ILE A 86 -13.80 -25.72 19.92
CA ILE A 86 -13.05 -24.59 19.37
C ILE A 86 -11.71 -25.08 18.85
N THR A 87 -11.27 -24.52 17.73
CA THR A 87 -10.09 -25.02 17.00
C THR A 87 -8.76 -24.62 17.65
N THR A 88 -8.75 -23.53 18.43
CA THR A 88 -7.52 -23.00 19.05
C THR A 88 -7.79 -22.46 20.46
N GLN A 89 -6.76 -22.56 21.31
CA GLN A 89 -6.78 -21.98 22.65
C GLN A 89 -6.95 -20.46 22.64
N ASP A 90 -6.38 -19.77 21.65
CA ASP A 90 -6.48 -18.32 21.47
C ASP A 90 -7.94 -17.89 21.30
N GLU A 91 -8.66 -18.57 20.40
CA GLU A 91 -10.08 -18.34 20.16
C GLU A 91 -10.95 -18.67 21.39
N THR A 92 -10.57 -19.68 22.17
CA THR A 92 -11.27 -20.02 23.43
C THR A 92 -11.12 -18.90 24.46
N VAL A 93 -9.93 -18.32 24.56
CA VAL A 93 -9.65 -17.19 25.46
C VAL A 93 -10.38 -15.94 24.99
N ASP A 94 -10.34 -15.63 23.69
CA ASP A 94 -11.01 -14.47 23.10
C ASP A 94 -12.52 -14.50 23.36
N GLN A 95 -13.17 -15.64 23.09
CA GLN A 95 -14.60 -15.83 23.38
C GLN A 95 -14.93 -15.70 24.86
N ALA A 96 -14.05 -16.20 25.75
CA ALA A 96 -14.25 -16.07 27.19
C ALA A 96 -14.16 -14.60 27.63
N ILE A 97 -13.20 -13.84 27.09
CA ILE A 97 -13.05 -12.40 27.35
C ILE A 97 -14.28 -11.64 26.84
N ASP A 98 -14.74 -11.92 25.61
CA ASP A 98 -15.92 -11.27 25.03
C ASP A 98 -17.18 -11.50 25.86
N ARG A 99 -17.38 -12.72 26.36
CA ARG A 99 -18.49 -13.01 27.29
C ARG A 99 -18.42 -12.19 28.56
N VAL A 100 -17.22 -12.00 29.12
CA VAL A 100 -17.02 -11.15 30.30
C VAL A 100 -17.34 -9.69 29.94
N ILE A 101 -16.80 -9.18 28.83
CA ILE A 101 -17.03 -7.79 28.38
C ILE A 101 -18.51 -7.50 28.16
N ASN A 102 -19.24 -8.45 27.56
CA ASN A 102 -20.67 -8.32 27.31
C ASN A 102 -21.51 -8.34 28.59
N ASN A 103 -20.99 -8.93 29.67
CA ASN A 103 -21.65 -8.99 30.97
C ASN A 103 -21.26 -7.83 31.90
N LEU A 104 -20.33 -6.94 31.50
CA LEU A 104 -19.95 -5.79 32.31
C LEU A 104 -21.09 -4.77 32.43
N THR A 105 -21.17 -4.11 33.58
CA THR A 105 -22.03 -2.93 33.76
C THR A 105 -21.52 -1.76 32.92
N THR A 106 -22.36 -0.74 32.72
CA THR A 106 -22.01 0.44 31.92
C THR A 106 -20.78 1.17 32.44
N ASP A 107 -20.62 1.25 33.77
CA ASP A 107 -19.50 1.94 34.41
C ASP A 107 -18.20 1.12 34.33
N GLU A 108 -18.28 -0.19 34.54
CA GLU A 108 -17.14 -1.09 34.38
C GLU A 108 -16.64 -1.12 32.93
N ARG A 109 -17.56 -1.13 31.96
CA ARG A 109 -17.22 -1.06 30.54
C ARG A 109 -16.53 0.26 30.18
N ARG A 110 -16.95 1.37 30.78
CA ARG A 110 -16.29 2.68 30.62
C ARG A 110 -14.86 2.63 31.18
N GLY A 111 -14.66 2.04 32.36
CA GLY A 111 -13.34 1.83 32.95
C GLY A 111 -12.45 0.94 32.07
N TYR A 112 -12.98 -0.18 31.59
CA TYR A 112 -12.29 -1.09 30.67
C TYR A 112 -11.81 -0.37 29.40
N ASN A 113 -12.67 0.39 28.74
CA ASN A 113 -12.32 1.12 27.52
C ASN A 113 -11.20 2.16 27.77
N LEU A 114 -11.24 2.87 28.90
CA LEU A 114 -10.19 3.82 29.26
C LEU A 114 -8.82 3.13 29.39
N TRP A 115 -8.78 2.00 30.12
CA TRP A 115 -7.55 1.22 30.26
C TRP A 115 -7.05 0.66 28.94
N LEU A 116 -7.95 0.13 28.11
CA LEU A 116 -7.62 -0.37 26.78
C LEU A 116 -6.93 0.70 25.92
N ASP A 117 -7.47 1.93 25.92
CA ASP A 117 -6.90 3.04 25.16
C ASP A 117 -5.52 3.46 25.69
N MET A 118 -5.31 3.40 27.01
CA MET A 118 -4.00 3.67 27.61
C MET A 118 -2.95 2.62 27.21
N PHE A 119 -3.30 1.33 27.24
CA PHE A 119 -2.37 0.27 26.83
C PHE A 119 -2.05 0.33 25.34
N LYS A 120 -3.04 0.56 24.48
CA LYS A 120 -2.81 0.74 23.03
C LYS A 120 -1.84 1.90 22.74
N LYS A 121 -1.97 3.02 23.45
CA LYS A 121 -1.06 4.16 23.32
C LYS A 121 0.36 3.88 23.83
N LYS A 122 0.50 2.98 24.81
CA LYS A 122 1.80 2.55 25.34
C LYS A 122 2.52 1.64 24.34
N ASP A 123 1.80 0.71 23.73
CA ASP A 123 2.37 -0.25 22.78
C ASP A 123 2.65 0.38 21.40
N SER A 124 2.06 1.54 21.10
CA SER A 124 2.33 2.31 19.88
C SER A 124 3.58 3.22 19.94
N LYS A 125 4.29 3.25 21.08
CA LYS A 125 5.57 3.98 21.24
C LYS A 125 6.75 3.06 20.97
#